data_AF-A0A7S3IT98-F1
#
_entry.id   AF-A0A7S3IT98-F1
#
_cell.length_a   1.000
_cell.length_b   1.000
_cell.length_c   1.000
_cell.angle_alpha   90.00
_cell.angle_beta   90.00
_cell.angle_gamma   90.00
#
_symmetry.space_group_name_H-M   'P 1'
#
loop_
_entity.id
_entity.type
_entity.pdbx_description
1 polymer ?
#
loop_
_entity_poly.entity_id
_entity_poly.type
_entity_poly.pdbx_seq_one_letter_code
_entity_poly.pdbx_strand_id
1 'polypeptide(L)'
;VWNSVAIPVDIAFEPDFFRSRALKAINYTTDLFFCFDIIFNFRTSFLNAKTGDEVMDPKEIAFHYVFAGRFWIDLLSTIPFDLFTHKLESRDASSTLQLFSMLKLFRVLRLSKIIQYMNSTDDVKLSLRLFKLFF
;
A
#
# COMPACT_ATOMS: atom_id res chain seq x y z
N VAL A 1 -5.47 -5.25 -4.15
CA VAL A 1 -5.79 -6.17 -5.25
C VAL A 1 -6.23 -5.42 -6.50
N TRP A 2 -7.25 -4.56 -6.46
CA TRP A 2 -7.63 -3.74 -7.64
C TRP A 2 -6.45 -2.93 -8.21
N ASN A 3 -5.81 -2.10 -7.38
CA ASN A 3 -4.71 -1.25 -7.82
C ASN A 3 -3.46 -2.01 -8.30
N SER A 4 -3.24 -3.26 -7.87
CA SER A 4 -2.08 -4.04 -8.33
C SER A 4 -2.21 -4.52 -9.76
N VAL A 5 -3.44 -4.67 -10.25
CA VAL A 5 -3.71 -5.03 -11.66
C VAL A 5 -3.98 -3.77 -12.49
N ALA A 6 -4.72 -2.81 -11.94
CA ALA A 6 -5.10 -1.60 -12.66
C ALA A 6 -3.90 -0.71 -13.03
N ILE A 7 -2.92 -0.53 -12.13
CA ILE A 7 -1.80 0.39 -12.35
C ILE A 7 -0.89 -0.05 -13.51
N PRO A 8 -0.41 -1.32 -13.59
CA PRO A 8 0.41 -1.75 -14.73
C PRO A 8 -0.35 -1.71 -16.06
N VAL A 9 -1.64 -2.06 -16.05
CA VAL A 9 -2.46 -2.05 -17.28
C VAL A 9 -2.68 -0.61 -17.76
N ASP A 10 -2.92 0.33 -16.86
CA ASP A 10 -3.08 1.76 -17.20
C ASP A 10 -1.79 2.33 -17.80
N ILE A 11 -0.63 2.04 -17.20
CA ILE A 11 0.68 2.49 -17.70
C ILE A 11 1.03 1.86 -19.06
N ALA A 12 0.73 0.57 -19.27
CA ALA A 12 1.14 -0.15 -20.47
C ALA A 12 0.22 0.09 -21.67
N PHE A 13 -1.08 0.27 -21.45
CA PHE A 13 -2.09 0.27 -22.52
C PHE A 13 -2.93 1.55 -22.60
N GLU A 14 -2.86 2.43 -21.59
CA GLU A 14 -3.64 3.67 -21.48
C GLU A 14 -5.11 3.60 -21.97
N PRO A 15 -5.90 2.58 -21.57
CA PRO A 15 -7.23 2.40 -22.13
C PRO A 15 -8.19 3.52 -21.67
N ASP A 16 -9.09 3.95 -22.58
CA ASP A 16 -10.02 5.06 -22.32
C ASP A 16 -10.95 4.84 -21.12
N PHE A 17 -11.17 3.58 -20.73
CA PHE A 17 -11.92 3.22 -19.53
C PHE A 17 -11.34 3.86 -18.25
N PHE A 18 -10.02 3.84 -18.05
CA PHE A 18 -9.36 4.44 -16.88
C PHE A 18 -9.41 5.97 -16.87
N ARG A 19 -9.73 6.59 -18.01
CA ARG A 19 -9.94 8.04 -18.10
C ARG A 19 -11.30 8.50 -17.58
N SER A 20 -12.23 7.56 -17.32
CA SER A 20 -13.56 7.88 -16.79
C SER A 20 -13.48 8.60 -15.43
N ARG A 21 -14.31 9.63 -15.26
CA ARG A 21 -14.35 10.41 -14.00
C ARG A 21 -14.70 9.55 -12.79
N ALA A 22 -15.55 8.54 -12.98
CA ALA A 22 -15.96 7.62 -11.92
C ALA A 22 -14.78 6.80 -11.38
N LEU A 23 -13.95 6.20 -12.26
CA LEU A 23 -12.79 5.42 -11.80
C LEU A 23 -11.72 6.30 -11.17
N LYS A 24 -11.48 7.50 -11.71
CA LYS A 24 -10.59 8.47 -11.06
C LYS A 24 -11.06 8.83 -9.65
N ALA A 25 -12.35 9.07 -9.46
CA ALA A 25 -12.92 9.34 -8.14
C ALA A 25 -12.75 8.15 -7.19
N ILE A 26 -12.95 6.91 -7.67
CA ILE A 26 -12.72 5.69 -6.88
C ILE A 26 -11.25 5.56 -6.49
N ASN A 27 -10.32 5.80 -7.41
CA ASN A 27 -8.88 5.75 -7.13
C ASN A 27 -8.48 6.75 -6.04
N TYR A 28 -8.93 8.01 -6.15
CA TYR A 28 -8.68 9.02 -5.11
C TYR A 28 -9.31 8.68 -3.77
N THR A 29 -10.56 8.19 -3.79
CA THR A 29 -11.25 7.77 -2.57
C THR A 29 -10.50 6.63 -1.89
N THR A 30 -9.99 5.67 -2.67
CA THR A 30 -9.20 4.56 -2.15
C THR A 30 -7.88 5.04 -1.54
N ASP A 31 -7.17 5.95 -2.21
CA ASP A 31 -5.94 6.56 -1.67
C ASP A 31 -6.21 7.35 -0.37
N LEU A 32 -7.38 8.00 -0.23
CA LEU A 32 -7.81 8.64 1.02
C LEU A 32 -8.05 7.63 2.15
N PHE A 33 -8.71 6.50 1.87
CA PHE A 33 -8.87 5.42 2.86
C PHE A 33 -7.53 4.87 3.34
N PHE A 34 -6.53 4.76 2.46
CA PHE A 34 -5.18 4.35 2.85
C PHE A 34 -4.49 5.37 3.77
N CYS A 35 -4.72 6.67 3.56
CA CYS A 35 -4.25 7.71 4.48
C CYS A 35 -4.86 7.55 5.88
N PHE A 36 -6.18 7.32 5.96
CA PHE A 36 -6.84 7.06 7.23
C PHE A 36 -6.32 5.79 7.92
N ASP A 37 -6.08 4.70 7.17
CA ASP A 37 -5.50 3.47 7.71
C ASP A 37 -4.15 3.72 8.41
N ILE A 38 -3.28 4.58 7.86
CA ILE A 38 -2.03 4.98 8.52
C ILE A 38 -2.30 5.65 9.88
N ILE A 39 -3.25 6.60 9.92
CA ILE A 39 -3.60 7.31 11.15
C ILE A 39 -4.14 6.33 12.21
N PHE A 40 -4.97 5.37 11.80
CA PHE A 40 -5.46 4.32 12.70
C PHE A 40 -4.34 3.39 13.16
N ASN A 41 -3.39 3.02 12.29
CA ASN A 41 -2.24 2.19 12.64
C ASN A 41 -1.33 2.82 13.70
N PHE A 42 -1.31 4.16 13.85
CA PHE A 42 -0.63 4.84 14.96
C PHE A 42 -1.36 4.73 16.31
N ARG A 43 -2.64 4.40 16.30
CA ARG A 43 -3.49 4.26 17.51
C ARG A 43 -3.79 2.81 17.87
N THR A 44 -3.63 1.88 16.95
CA THR A 44 -3.87 0.46 17.19
C THR A 44 -2.75 -0.14 18.05
N SER A 45 -3.12 -0.78 19.15
CA SER A 45 -2.20 -1.53 20.02
C SER A 45 -1.51 -2.66 19.25
N PHE A 46 -0.34 -3.08 19.74
CA PHE A 46 0.36 -4.24 19.20
C PHE A 46 0.81 -5.16 20.32
N LEU A 47 0.88 -6.46 20.02
CA LEU A 47 1.42 -7.46 20.93
C LEU A 47 2.95 -7.46 20.84
N ASN A 48 3.61 -7.32 21.99
CA ASN A 48 5.05 -7.43 22.07
C ASN A 48 5.46 -8.90 21.87
N ALA A 49 6.19 -9.18 20.79
CA ALA A 49 6.61 -10.54 20.45
C ALA A 49 7.55 -11.19 21.48
N LYS A 50 8.16 -10.40 22.38
CA LYS A 50 9.10 -10.90 23.40
C LYS A 50 8.40 -11.23 24.72
N THR A 51 7.47 -10.39 25.16
CA THR A 51 6.81 -10.54 26.47
C THR A 51 5.39 -11.09 26.36
N GLY A 52 4.78 -11.01 25.17
CA GLY A 52 3.38 -11.39 24.95
C GLY A 52 2.37 -10.34 25.42
N ASP A 53 2.83 -9.23 26.00
CA ASP A 53 1.96 -8.19 26.52
C ASP A 53 1.40 -7.29 25.41
N GLU A 54 0.18 -6.81 25.62
CA GLU A 54 -0.43 -5.80 24.76
C GLU A 54 0.07 -4.40 25.13
N VAL A 55 0.77 -3.76 24.20
CA VAL A 55 1.28 -2.39 24.38
C VAL A 55 0.25 -1.40 23.87
N MET A 56 -0.25 -0.56 24.79
CA MET A 56 -1.27 0.46 24.54
C MET A 56 -0.73 1.89 24.60
N ASP A 57 0.55 2.09 24.99
CA ASP A 57 1.16 3.42 25.05
C ASP A 57 1.31 3.99 23.62
N PRO A 58 0.65 5.12 23.29
CA PRO A 58 0.74 5.73 21.95
C PRO A 58 2.17 6.07 21.53
N LYS A 59 3.06 6.42 22.48
CA LYS A 59 4.46 6.75 22.16
C LYS A 59 5.23 5.52 21.72
N GLU A 60 5.03 4.41 22.43
CA GLU A 60 5.67 3.14 22.12
C GLU A 60 5.14 2.54 20.82
N ILE A 61 3.82 2.64 20.58
CA ILE A 61 3.18 2.27 19.31
C ILE A 61 3.79 3.06 18.14
N ALA A 62 3.90 4.38 18.27
CA ALA A 62 4.47 5.22 17.22
C ALA A 62 5.94 4.89 16.94
N PHE A 63 6.75 4.73 17.98
CA PHE A 63 8.15 4.31 17.83
C PHE A 63 8.24 2.96 17.14
N HIS A 64 7.51 1.97 17.62
CA HIS A 64 7.53 0.64 17.04
C HIS A 64 7.07 0.65 15.57
N TYR A 65 6.01 1.39 15.24
CA TYR A 65 5.48 1.47 13.88
C TYR A 65 6.47 2.16 12.91
N VAL A 66 7.17 3.21 13.35
CA VAL A 66 8.15 3.94 12.54
C VAL A 66 9.47 3.17 12.41
N PHE A 67 10.07 2.74 13.53
CA PHE A 67 11.38 2.09 13.55
C PHE A 67 11.34 0.65 13.03
N ALA A 68 10.20 -0.04 13.09
CA ALA A 68 10.04 -1.34 12.42
C ALA A 68 9.88 -1.22 10.89
N GLY A 69 9.92 0.00 10.32
CA GLY A 69 9.88 0.23 8.86
C GLY A 69 8.48 0.18 8.24
N ARG A 70 7.44 -0.15 9.01
CA ARG A 70 6.06 -0.28 8.52
C ARG A 70 5.46 1.04 8.08
N PHE A 71 5.71 2.09 8.86
CA PHE A 71 5.29 3.44 8.51
C PHE A 71 5.78 3.88 7.13
N TRP A 72 7.06 3.64 6.81
CA TRP A 72 7.64 4.07 5.55
C TRP A 72 7.04 3.37 4.33
N ILE A 73 6.77 2.06 4.45
CA ILE A 73 6.10 1.28 3.41
C ILE A 73 4.67 1.78 3.20
N ASP A 74 3.96 2.06 4.29
CA ASP A 74 2.58 2.53 4.23
C ASP A 74 2.48 3.95 3.68
N LEU A 75 3.40 4.83 4.07
CA LEU A 75 3.52 6.19 3.57
C LEU A 75 3.82 6.20 2.06
N LEU A 76 4.85 5.48 1.62
CA LEU A 76 5.28 5.47 0.22
C LEU A 76 4.21 4.88 -0.73
N SER A 77 3.39 3.96 -0.22
CA SER A 77 2.28 3.35 -0.98
C SER A 77 1.01 4.20 -1.06
N THR A 78 0.91 5.24 -0.24
CA THR A 78 -0.29 6.10 -0.09
C THR A 78 -0.17 7.42 -0.86
N ILE A 79 1.04 7.86 -1.22
CA ILE A 79 1.23 9.14 -1.93
C ILE A 79 0.60 9.08 -3.34
N PRO A 80 -0.33 9.98 -3.68
CA PRO A 80 -0.95 10.03 -5.00
C PRO A 80 -0.06 10.78 -6.01
N PHE A 81 0.95 10.10 -6.56
CA PHE A 81 1.89 10.67 -7.54
C PHE A 81 1.21 11.13 -8.85
N ASP A 82 0.05 10.56 -9.19
CA ASP A 82 -0.72 10.91 -10.40
C ASP A 82 -1.29 12.34 -10.38
N LEU A 83 -1.34 13.01 -9.22
CA LEU A 83 -1.70 14.43 -9.13
C LEU A 83 -0.55 15.34 -9.53
N PHE A 84 0.69 14.87 -9.40
CA PHE A 84 1.89 15.63 -9.72
C PHE A 84 2.25 15.52 -11.21
N THR A 85 1.98 14.37 -11.85
CA THR A 85 2.17 14.19 -13.30
C THR A 85 1.38 15.21 -14.11
N HIS A 86 0.14 15.49 -13.74
CA HIS A 86 -0.73 16.41 -14.46
C HIS A 86 -0.34 17.90 -14.30
N LYS A 87 0.53 18.21 -13.33
CA LYS A 87 1.02 19.57 -13.05
C LYS A 87 2.40 19.85 -13.64
N LEU A 88 3.14 18.82 -14.05
CA LEU A 88 4.43 18.98 -14.71
C LEU A 88 4.27 18.90 -16.23
N GLU A 89 4.62 19.99 -16.92
CA GLU A 89 4.58 20.06 -18.39
C GLU A 89 5.77 19.33 -19.06
N SER A 90 6.79 18.96 -18.29
CA SER A 90 7.96 18.25 -18.80
C SER A 90 7.69 16.76 -19.02
N ARG A 91 7.74 16.32 -20.28
CA ARG A 91 7.55 14.92 -20.69
C ARG A 91 8.42 13.94 -19.90
N ASP A 92 9.70 14.24 -19.69
CA ASP A 92 10.61 13.35 -18.94
C ASP A 92 10.23 13.20 -17.47
N ALA A 93 9.74 14.29 -16.86
CA ALA A 93 9.30 14.25 -15.47
C ALA A 93 7.95 13.53 -15.34
N SER A 94 7.06 13.64 -16.33
CA SER A 94 5.80 12.89 -16.39
C SER A 94 6.06 11.38 -16.39
N SER A 95 6.97 10.89 -17.23
CA SER A 95 7.32 9.46 -17.27
C SER A 95 7.93 8.97 -15.96
N THR A 96 8.82 9.77 -15.36
CA THR A 96 9.45 9.42 -14.08
C THR A 96 8.43 9.39 -12.93
N LEU A 97 7.50 10.35 -12.91
CA LEU A 97 6.41 10.40 -11.92
C LEU A 97 5.39 9.28 -12.11
N GLN A 98 5.14 8.83 -13.35
CA GLN A 98 4.35 7.63 -13.63
C GLN A 98 5.00 6.35 -13.10
N LEU A 99 6.33 6.23 -13.15
CA LEU A 99 7.04 5.12 -12.50
C LEU A 99 6.92 5.19 -10.97
N PHE A 100 6.93 6.38 -10.39
CA PHE A 100 6.64 6.56 -8.96
C PHE A 100 5.19 6.17 -8.60
N SER A 101 4.24 6.24 -9.53
CA SER A 101 2.89 5.65 -9.34
C SER A 101 2.95 4.15 -9.04
N MET A 102 3.97 3.43 -9.50
CA MET A 102 4.16 2.01 -9.20
C MET A 102 4.57 1.75 -7.74
N LEU A 103 5.03 2.76 -6.98
CA LEU A 103 5.26 2.64 -5.53
C LEU A 103 3.97 2.29 -4.78
N LYS A 104 2.81 2.64 -5.36
CA LYS A 104 1.50 2.20 -4.88
C LYS A 104 1.41 0.67 -4.82
N LEU A 105 2.14 -0.07 -5.64
CA LEU A 105 2.19 -1.54 -5.62
C LEU A 105 2.77 -2.09 -4.32
N PHE A 106 3.57 -1.32 -3.57
CA PHE A 106 4.05 -1.76 -2.24
C PHE A 106 2.92 -2.06 -1.26
N ARG A 107 1.71 -1.57 -1.49
CA ARG A 107 0.53 -1.99 -0.72
C ARG A 107 0.24 -3.50 -0.83
N VAL A 108 0.69 -4.17 -1.89
CA VAL A 108 0.65 -5.64 -2.02
C VAL A 108 1.44 -6.31 -0.90
N LEU A 109 2.50 -5.66 -0.39
CA LEU A 109 3.26 -6.18 0.73
C LEU A 109 2.39 -6.38 1.98
N ARG A 110 1.32 -5.58 2.16
CA ARG A 110 0.36 -5.72 3.26
C ARG A 110 -0.42 -7.04 3.22
N LEU A 111 -0.57 -7.71 2.06
CA LEU A 111 -1.14 -9.06 1.97
C LEU A 111 -0.37 -10.08 2.82
N SER A 112 0.93 -9.86 3.10
CA SER A 112 1.67 -10.74 4.02
C SER A 112 1.02 -10.83 5.39
N LYS A 113 0.48 -9.72 5.91
CA LYS A 113 -0.18 -9.70 7.21
C LYS A 113 -1.47 -10.51 7.15
N ILE A 114 -2.26 -10.33 6.10
CA ILE A 114 -3.50 -11.10 5.91
C ILE A 114 -3.18 -12.61 5.88
N ILE A 115 -2.11 -13.01 5.18
CA ILE A 115 -1.64 -14.40 5.15
C ILE A 115 -1.18 -14.88 6.54
N GLN A 116 -0.53 -14.01 7.31
CA GLN A 116 -0.06 -14.34 8.67
C GLN A 116 -1.21 -14.50 9.67
N TYR A 117 -2.24 -13.66 9.58
CA TYR A 117 -3.44 -13.72 10.42
C TYR A 117 -4.47 -14.75 9.94
N MET A 118 -4.30 -15.33 8.74
CA MET A 118 -5.18 -16.38 8.24
C MET A 118 -5.00 -17.65 9.08
N ASN A 119 -6.10 -18.21 9.57
CA ASN A 119 -6.09 -19.46 10.32
C ASN A 119 -6.07 -20.65 9.35
N SER A 120 -4.96 -20.82 8.64
CA SER A 120 -4.76 -21.84 7.60
C SER A 120 -3.46 -22.61 7.85
N THR A 121 -3.40 -23.85 7.34
CA THR A 121 -2.22 -24.72 7.43
C THR A 121 -0.97 -24.00 6.92
N ASP A 122 0.17 -24.26 7.56
CA ASP A 122 1.44 -23.60 7.23
C ASP A 122 1.83 -23.80 5.76
N ASP A 123 1.46 -24.92 5.15
CA ASP A 123 1.63 -25.19 3.72
C ASP A 123 0.89 -24.17 2.85
N VAL A 124 -0.37 -23.85 3.20
CA VAL A 124 -1.19 -22.86 2.48
C VAL A 124 -0.58 -21.47 2.63
N LYS A 125 -0.09 -21.13 3.82
CA LYS A 125 0.61 -19.85 4.06
C LYS A 125 1.89 -19.74 3.25
N LEU A 126 2.63 -20.83 3.10
CA LEU A 126 3.89 -20.89 2.35
C LEU A 126 3.63 -20.79 0.85
N SER A 127 2.63 -21.51 0.33
CA SER A 127 2.17 -21.36 -1.06
C SER A 127 1.70 -19.94 -1.38
N LEU A 128 0.96 -19.28 -0.47
CA LEU A 128 0.53 -17.90 -0.65
C LEU A 128 1.70 -16.90 -0.61
N ARG A 129 2.72 -17.14 0.22
CA ARG A 129 3.94 -16.32 0.24
C ARG A 129 4.76 -16.47 -1.04
N LEU A 130 4.86 -17.69 -1.58
CA LEU A 130 5.52 -17.95 -2.85
C LEU A 130 4.75 -17.31 -4.01
N PHE A 131 3.42 -17.48 -4.05
CA PHE A 131 2.58 -16.85 -5.07
C PHE A 131 2.79 -15.32 -5.12
N LYS A 132 2.84 -14.66 -3.96
CA LYS A 132 3.14 -13.23 -3.81
C LYS A 132 4.57 -12.83 -4.23
N LEU A 133 5.53 -13.76 -4.26
CA LEU A 133 6.88 -13.49 -4.75
C LEU A 133 6.94 -13.51 -6.28
N PHE A 134 6.10 -14.35 -6.90
CA PHE A 134 6.02 -14.52 -8.35
C PHE A 134 5.06 -13.53 -9.03
N PHE A 135 4.08 -12.97 -8.29
CA PHE A 135 3.08 -12.01 -8.75
C PHE A 135 3.10 -10.73 -7.91
#